data_AF-A0A5N7AMF0-F1
#
_entry.id   AF-A0A5N7AMF0-F1
#
_cell.length_a   1.000
_cell.length_b   1.000
_cell.length_c   1.000
_cell.angle_alpha   90.00
_cell.angle_beta   90.00
_cell.angle_gamma   90.00
#
_symmetry.space_group_name_H-M   'P 1'
#
loop_
_entity.id
_entity.type
_entity.pdbx_description
1 polymer ?
#
loop_
_entity_poly.entity_id
_entity_poly.type
_entity_poly.pdbx_seq_one_letter_code
_entity_poly.pdbx_strand_id
1 'polypeptide(L)'
;MQVTPRPLYIPPLCAGDMKSILPDASCFTLHNNGYFQRAISESASIERNGLPTPPPEISSECRPEDNNVTKESLHTPAPDPIVAVIGVGYIGLELASIFAGVYNNIIAFDISNQRIEDIRVDLANKNIKATSNPSDIAVATHFLICVPTTLQHGCIDTTPLTSAIGLLFKYANPGSTVVIESSVAVGMTRQLLKDVIISRGLMAGMSPERVDPGRFSPAFKDIPKIISGLDDIAPGSLQSIQRLYGRVFHDLVPVSCPEVAEMTKLYENCQRMVCIAFANEMADACRSIGISAMEVSKAAATKPFGYQPYFPGLGVGGHCIPVNPYYLLSTSNLPLLRAATEKMTKRPTTLGTRAMKKFYCTQALDTKPRATRARVLVVGVGFKRGQSVLSNSPGLALIQHLRNEWEALVEYADPLVPQEKLPFIPKLDESRRWNVGSLSEEFDVILVAVDQPGLDLTVLRRLDGVLVENFTFSVAAGWSQ
;
A
#
# COMPACT_ATOMS: atom_id res chain seq x y z
N MET A 1 44.49 -33.77 -30.42
CA MET A 1 43.22 -34.48 -30.19
C MET A 1 42.88 -34.36 -28.73
N GLN A 2 41.77 -33.70 -28.44
CA GLN A 2 41.26 -33.33 -27.11
C GLN A 2 40.66 -34.54 -26.40
N VAL A 3 40.81 -34.60 -25.07
CA VAL A 3 40.00 -35.44 -24.18
C VAL A 3 39.24 -34.50 -23.23
N THR A 4 37.93 -34.47 -23.42
CA THR A 4 36.93 -33.76 -22.61
C THR A 4 36.46 -34.61 -21.42
N PRO A 5 36.10 -34.01 -20.27
CA PRO A 5 35.18 -34.64 -19.32
C PRO A 5 33.74 -34.08 -19.46
N ARG A 6 32.76 -34.99 -19.43
CA ARG A 6 31.30 -34.75 -19.44
C ARG A 6 30.72 -34.65 -18.01
N PRO A 7 29.48 -34.14 -17.84
CA PRO A 7 29.02 -33.46 -16.62
C PRO A 7 28.39 -34.40 -15.57
N LEU A 8 28.40 -33.95 -14.31
CA LEU A 8 27.71 -34.60 -13.19
C LEU A 8 26.20 -34.32 -13.20
N TYR A 9 25.45 -35.40 -12.98
CA TYR A 9 23.99 -35.48 -12.82
C TYR A 9 23.63 -35.32 -11.33
N ILE A 10 22.60 -34.53 -11.00
CA ILE A 10 22.09 -34.38 -9.62
C ILE A 10 20.58 -34.69 -9.61
N PRO A 11 20.09 -35.64 -8.79
CA PRO A 11 18.67 -35.97 -8.64
C PRO A 11 17.96 -35.08 -7.59
N PRO A 12 16.61 -35.05 -7.54
CA PRO A 12 15.86 -34.17 -6.64
C PRO A 12 15.77 -34.77 -5.22
N LEU A 13 15.92 -33.93 -4.19
CA LEU A 13 15.69 -34.30 -2.79
C LEU A 13 14.45 -33.57 -2.25
N CYS A 14 13.51 -34.37 -1.74
CA CYS A 14 12.37 -33.95 -0.94
C CYS A 14 12.76 -33.77 0.55
N ALA A 15 12.12 -32.78 1.17
CA ALA A 15 11.72 -32.64 2.58
C ALA A 15 12.65 -33.17 3.71
N GLY A 16 13.10 -32.23 4.56
CA GLY A 16 13.57 -32.51 5.91
C GLY A 16 14.30 -31.32 6.55
N ASP A 17 13.68 -30.73 7.57
CA ASP A 17 14.27 -29.95 8.67
C ASP A 17 15.38 -28.91 8.39
N MET A 18 15.02 -27.62 8.45
CA MET A 18 16.00 -26.53 8.61
C MET A 18 15.86 -25.84 9.97
N LYS A 19 16.72 -26.27 10.90
CA LYS A 19 17.33 -25.41 11.92
C LYS A 19 18.36 -24.50 11.25
N SER A 20 18.32 -23.22 11.63
CA SER A 20 19.40 -22.23 11.65
C SER A 20 20.74 -22.60 11.01
N ILE A 21 21.12 -21.93 9.92
CA ILE A 21 22.49 -21.49 9.59
C ILE A 21 22.39 -20.29 8.62
N LEU A 22 22.97 -19.15 9.01
CA LEU A 22 23.25 -17.99 8.16
C LEU A 22 24.43 -18.32 7.23
N PRO A 23 24.46 -17.87 5.96
CA PRO A 23 25.70 -17.82 5.19
C PRO A 23 26.39 -16.46 5.29
N ASP A 24 27.70 -16.59 5.41
CA ASP A 24 28.77 -15.61 5.55
C ASP A 24 28.84 -14.62 4.36
N ALA A 25 29.02 -13.33 4.67
CA ALA A 25 29.15 -12.25 3.69
C ALA A 25 30.59 -11.74 3.72
N SER A 26 31.46 -12.34 2.90
CA SER A 26 32.81 -11.86 2.67
C SER A 26 33.11 -11.74 1.17
N CYS A 27 32.95 -10.53 0.65
CA CYS A 27 33.83 -9.87 -0.32
C CYS A 27 33.11 -8.62 -0.81
N PHE A 28 33.53 -7.43 -0.37
CA PHE A 28 33.58 -6.18 -1.15
C PHE A 28 34.17 -5.10 -0.23
N THR A 29 35.47 -4.89 -0.35
CA THR A 29 36.21 -3.79 0.26
C THR A 29 36.07 -2.55 -0.62
N LEU A 30 35.59 -1.44 -0.04
CA LEU A 30 35.75 -0.10 -0.59
C LEU A 30 36.40 0.80 0.46
N HIS A 31 37.45 1.49 0.01
CA HIS A 31 38.30 2.37 0.80
C HIS A 31 37.53 3.50 1.46
N ASN A 32 37.77 3.70 2.76
CA ASN A 32 37.26 4.82 3.55
C ASN A 32 38.42 5.78 3.85
N ASN A 33 38.34 7.03 3.37
CA ASN A 33 39.18 8.14 3.80
C ASN A 33 38.37 8.99 4.79
N GLY A 34 39.00 9.34 5.92
CA GLY A 34 38.33 9.86 7.11
C GLY A 34 38.40 11.37 7.35
N TYR A 35 37.97 11.69 8.57
CA TYR A 35 38.02 12.96 9.32
C TYR A 35 36.96 14.01 8.92
N PHE A 36 36.20 14.65 9.81
CA PHE A 36 36.53 15.21 11.13
C PHE A 36 35.30 15.26 12.07
N GLN A 37 35.52 14.99 13.36
CA GLN A 37 34.64 15.35 14.49
C GLN A 37 34.82 16.83 14.84
N ARG A 38 33.72 17.54 15.13
CA ARG A 38 33.72 18.66 16.10
C ARG A 38 32.43 18.66 16.91
N ALA A 39 32.60 18.54 18.22
CA ALA A 39 31.59 18.78 19.24
C ALA A 39 31.48 20.28 19.51
N ILE A 40 30.28 20.82 19.69
CA ILE A 40 30.04 22.08 20.42
C ILE A 40 28.74 21.96 21.24
N SER A 41 28.85 22.42 22.48
CA SER A 41 27.92 22.40 23.61
C SER A 41 26.76 23.40 23.53
N GLU A 42 25.71 23.11 24.29
CA GLU A 42 24.50 23.91 24.54
C GLU A 42 24.76 25.24 25.28
N SER A 43 23.92 26.27 25.03
CA SER A 43 23.01 26.88 26.02
C SER A 43 22.21 28.05 25.43
N ALA A 44 21.02 28.28 26.01
CA ALA A 44 19.86 28.94 25.43
C ALA A 44 19.68 30.44 25.79
N SER A 45 18.85 31.16 25.04
CA SER A 45 17.83 32.06 25.60
C SER A 45 16.75 32.42 24.55
N ILE A 46 15.51 32.50 25.03
CA ILE A 46 14.25 32.67 24.29
C ILE A 46 13.81 34.12 24.42
N GLU A 47 13.49 34.79 23.31
CA GLU A 47 12.50 35.87 23.31
C GLU A 47 11.49 35.65 22.18
N ARG A 48 10.20 35.79 22.55
CA ARG A 48 9.03 35.56 21.70
C ARG A 48 8.75 36.83 20.89
N ASN A 49 8.64 36.72 19.57
CA ASN A 49 7.54 37.25 18.75
C ASN A 49 7.90 37.22 17.25
N GLY A 50 7.09 36.55 16.43
CA GLY A 50 7.01 36.69 14.96
C GLY A 50 8.09 35.96 14.14
N LEU A 51 7.67 34.99 13.31
CA LEU A 51 8.44 34.18 12.33
C LEU A 51 9.55 34.95 11.57
N PRO A 52 10.71 34.35 11.18
CA PRO A 52 10.81 33.11 10.38
C PRO A 52 11.89 32.07 10.83
N THR A 53 11.76 30.83 10.35
CA THR A 53 12.74 29.73 10.41
C THR A 53 14.13 30.17 9.89
N PRO A 54 15.25 29.60 10.37
CA PRO A 54 16.58 30.05 9.94
C PRO A 54 16.83 29.69 8.46
N PRO A 55 17.66 30.47 7.74
CA PRO A 55 17.96 30.21 6.33
C PRO A 55 18.83 28.95 6.18
N PRO A 56 18.76 28.24 5.04
CA PRO A 56 19.72 27.18 4.73
C PRO A 56 21.11 27.75 4.44
N GLU A 57 22.14 27.02 4.89
CA GLU A 57 23.54 27.29 4.55
C GLU A 57 23.82 27.01 3.06
N ILE A 58 24.27 28.06 2.38
CA ILE A 58 25.00 28.12 1.10
C ILE A 58 24.19 27.91 -0.19
N SER A 59 24.12 29.01 -0.93
CA SER A 59 23.67 29.22 -2.31
C SER A 59 24.71 28.77 -3.34
N SER A 60 24.30 27.99 -4.35
CA SER A 60 24.92 28.01 -5.68
C SER A 60 23.97 28.67 -6.67
N GLU A 61 24.37 29.84 -7.16
CA GLU A 61 23.66 30.57 -8.21
C GLU A 61 23.92 29.90 -9.56
N CYS A 62 22.86 29.44 -10.24
CA CYS A 62 22.84 29.30 -11.69
C CYS A 62 21.74 30.20 -12.22
N ARG A 63 22.11 31.30 -12.90
CA ARG A 63 21.18 32.17 -13.62
C ARG A 63 20.74 31.47 -14.92
N PRO A 64 19.45 31.49 -15.29
CA PRO A 64 19.06 31.20 -16.65
C PRO A 64 19.21 32.46 -17.52
N GLU A 65 19.86 32.32 -18.67
CA GLU A 65 19.88 33.34 -19.72
C GLU A 65 18.48 33.47 -20.35
N ASP A 66 18.01 34.71 -20.43
CA ASP A 66 16.80 35.11 -21.17
C ASP A 66 16.99 34.86 -22.67
N ASN A 67 16.30 33.85 -23.21
CA ASN A 67 16.08 33.72 -24.65
C ASN A 67 14.60 33.94 -24.96
N ASN A 68 14.26 35.21 -25.20
CA ASN A 68 13.03 35.61 -25.88
C ASN A 68 13.07 35.11 -27.33
N VAL A 69 12.48 33.94 -27.58
CA VAL A 69 12.13 33.49 -28.93
C VAL A 69 10.61 33.52 -29.06
N THR A 70 10.13 34.42 -29.90
CA THR A 70 8.76 34.54 -30.36
C THR A 70 8.24 33.19 -30.88
N LYS A 71 7.27 32.60 -30.16
CA LYS A 71 6.53 31.41 -30.61
C LYS A 71 5.47 31.82 -31.64
N GLU A 72 5.87 31.88 -32.89
CA GLU A 72 4.97 31.56 -34.01
C GLU A 72 5.52 30.32 -34.70
N SER A 73 5.14 29.14 -34.21
CA SER A 73 5.33 27.89 -34.93
C SER A 73 3.97 27.39 -35.39
N LEU A 74 3.80 27.34 -36.69
CA LEU A 74 2.77 26.58 -37.40
C LEU A 74 2.73 25.13 -36.87
N HIS A 75 1.84 24.86 -35.91
CA HIS A 75 1.52 23.50 -35.48
C HIS A 75 0.17 23.15 -36.06
N THR A 76 0.17 22.30 -37.09
CA THR A 76 -0.90 21.34 -37.27
C THR A 76 -1.06 20.61 -35.94
N PRO A 77 -2.25 20.64 -35.29
CA PRO A 77 -2.44 19.94 -34.02
C PRO A 77 -2.12 18.46 -34.24
N ALA A 78 -1.24 17.89 -33.43
CA ALA A 78 -1.10 16.44 -33.38
C ALA A 78 -2.50 15.85 -33.09
N PRO A 79 -2.88 14.74 -33.75
CA PRO A 79 -4.18 14.13 -33.52
C PRO A 79 -4.39 13.81 -32.03
N ASP A 80 -5.62 13.97 -31.54
CA ASP A 80 -5.94 13.78 -30.13
C ASP A 80 -5.54 12.35 -29.67
N PRO A 81 -4.79 12.20 -28.57
CA PRO A 81 -4.38 10.89 -28.07
C PRO A 81 -5.53 9.91 -27.90
N ILE A 82 -5.35 8.68 -28.39
CA ILE A 82 -6.17 7.53 -28.04
C ILE A 82 -5.46 6.79 -26.91
N VAL A 83 -6.07 6.76 -25.72
CA VAL A 83 -5.46 6.25 -24.49
C VAL A 83 -6.12 4.94 -24.09
N ALA A 84 -5.35 3.86 -24.07
CA ALA A 84 -5.77 2.58 -23.53
C ALA A 84 -5.25 2.42 -22.10
N VAL A 85 -6.16 2.25 -21.14
CA VAL A 85 -5.83 1.83 -19.76
C VAL A 85 -5.98 0.32 -19.67
N ILE A 86 -4.88 -0.38 -19.42
CA ILE A 86 -4.79 -1.84 -19.34
C ILE A 86 -4.87 -2.26 -17.87
N GLY A 87 -5.96 -2.91 -17.50
CA GLY A 87 -6.32 -3.24 -16.13
C GLY A 87 -7.17 -2.13 -15.52
N VAL A 88 -8.46 -2.38 -15.33
CA VAL A 88 -9.41 -1.39 -14.80
C VAL A 88 -9.99 -1.82 -13.47
N GLY A 89 -9.09 -2.25 -12.58
CA GLY A 89 -9.35 -2.36 -11.14
C GLY A 89 -9.56 -0.97 -10.50
N TYR A 90 -9.32 -0.85 -9.20
CA TYR A 90 -9.57 0.40 -8.47
C TYR A 90 -8.80 1.59 -9.05
N ILE A 91 -7.50 1.43 -9.33
CA ILE A 91 -6.65 2.50 -9.87
C ILE A 91 -6.95 2.78 -11.34
N GLY A 92 -6.94 1.75 -12.19
CA GLY A 92 -7.12 1.94 -13.63
C GLY A 92 -8.49 2.51 -14.01
N LEU A 93 -9.56 2.16 -13.29
CA LEU A 93 -10.88 2.72 -13.54
C LEU A 93 -10.94 4.23 -13.23
N GLU A 94 -10.33 4.65 -12.13
CA GLU A 94 -10.25 6.05 -11.75
C GLU A 94 -9.38 6.83 -12.75
N LEU A 95 -8.24 6.26 -13.15
CA LEU A 95 -7.36 6.83 -14.16
C LEU A 95 -8.08 6.99 -15.51
N ALA A 96 -8.80 5.97 -15.97
CA ALA A 96 -9.62 6.06 -17.18
C ALA A 96 -10.69 7.17 -17.07
N SER A 97 -11.32 7.30 -15.91
CA SER A 97 -12.35 8.31 -15.65
C SER A 97 -11.82 9.73 -15.70
N ILE A 98 -10.66 10.01 -15.08
CA ILE A 98 -10.10 11.37 -15.12
C ILE A 98 -9.56 11.72 -16.51
N PHE A 99 -8.99 10.75 -17.23
CA PHE A 99 -8.51 10.96 -18.60
C PHE A 99 -9.67 11.25 -19.56
N ALA A 100 -10.82 10.61 -19.37
CA ALA A 100 -12.03 10.87 -20.17
C ALA A 100 -12.64 12.26 -19.95
N GLY A 101 -12.25 12.95 -18.88
CA GLY A 101 -12.61 14.37 -18.67
C GLY A 101 -11.85 15.33 -19.59
N VAL A 102 -10.80 14.86 -20.28
CA VAL A 102 -9.85 15.69 -21.04
C VAL A 102 -9.68 15.20 -22.48
N TYR A 103 -9.70 13.88 -22.67
CA TYR A 103 -9.49 13.22 -23.96
C TYR A 103 -10.77 12.53 -24.43
N ASN A 104 -10.98 12.53 -25.74
CA ASN A 104 -12.21 11.99 -26.34
C ASN A 104 -12.14 10.49 -26.65
N ASN A 105 -10.98 9.85 -26.51
CA ASN A 105 -10.78 8.48 -26.96
C ASN A 105 -10.10 7.65 -25.87
N ILE A 106 -10.89 7.22 -24.89
CA ILE A 106 -10.41 6.36 -23.81
C ILE A 106 -10.88 4.92 -24.03
N ILE A 107 -9.97 3.97 -23.91
CA ILE A 107 -10.25 2.54 -23.94
C ILE A 107 -9.92 1.97 -22.57
N ALA A 108 -10.93 1.47 -21.87
CA ALA A 108 -10.81 0.78 -20.59
C ALA A 108 -10.76 -0.73 -20.86
N PHE A 109 -9.57 -1.33 -20.78
CA PHE A 109 -9.37 -2.74 -21.07
C PHE A 109 -9.15 -3.58 -19.81
N ASP A 110 -9.85 -4.71 -19.68
CA ASP A 110 -9.59 -5.72 -18.66
C ASP A 110 -9.69 -7.12 -19.25
N ILE A 111 -8.86 -8.06 -18.76
CA ILE A 111 -8.95 -9.47 -19.17
C ILE A 111 -10.22 -10.14 -18.64
N SER A 112 -10.80 -9.62 -17.55
CA SER A 112 -11.99 -10.16 -16.92
C SER A 112 -13.25 -9.59 -17.58
N ASN A 113 -13.99 -10.44 -18.31
CA ASN A 113 -15.31 -10.10 -18.84
C ASN A 113 -16.25 -9.61 -17.73
N GLN A 114 -16.26 -10.31 -16.59
CA GLN A 114 -17.09 -9.92 -15.46
C GLN A 114 -16.76 -8.51 -14.98
N ARG A 115 -15.46 -8.17 -14.89
CA ARG A 115 -15.03 -6.84 -14.48
C ARG A 115 -15.53 -5.76 -15.42
N ILE A 116 -15.49 -6.01 -16.74
CA ILE A 116 -16.02 -5.08 -17.74
C ILE A 116 -17.53 -4.87 -17.57
N GLU A 117 -18.28 -5.93 -17.26
CA GLU A 117 -19.73 -5.79 -17.07
C GLU A 117 -20.08 -5.07 -15.76
N ASP A 118 -19.32 -5.32 -14.69
CA ASP A 118 -19.51 -4.64 -13.41
C ASP A 118 -19.34 -3.11 -13.55
N ILE A 119 -18.39 -2.65 -14.37
CA ILE A 119 -18.09 -1.22 -14.54
C ILE A 119 -18.88 -0.55 -15.66
N ARG A 120 -19.53 -1.33 -16.54
CA ARG A 120 -20.18 -0.78 -17.75
C ARG A 120 -21.23 0.27 -17.40
N VAL A 121 -21.97 0.06 -16.31
CA VAL A 121 -22.98 1.00 -15.80
C VAL A 121 -22.33 2.30 -15.33
N ASP A 122 -21.21 2.22 -14.61
CA ASP A 122 -20.45 3.38 -14.11
C ASP A 122 -19.82 4.22 -15.23
N LEU A 123 -19.67 3.62 -16.41
CA LEU A 123 -19.05 4.23 -17.59
C LEU A 123 -20.07 4.71 -18.65
N ALA A 124 -21.36 4.41 -18.50
CA ALA A 124 -22.37 4.62 -19.55
C ALA A 124 -22.48 6.07 -20.06
N ASN A 125 -22.17 7.06 -19.22
CA ASN A 125 -22.21 8.48 -19.56
C ASN A 125 -20.83 9.10 -19.80
N LYS A 126 -19.78 8.28 -19.83
CA LYS A 126 -18.40 8.71 -20.05
C LYS A 126 -17.98 8.33 -21.46
N ASN A 127 -17.09 9.13 -22.04
CA ASN A 127 -16.51 8.84 -23.35
C ASN A 127 -15.40 7.77 -23.24
N ILE A 128 -15.79 6.57 -22.77
CA ILE A 128 -14.90 5.45 -22.45
C ILE A 128 -15.45 4.18 -23.11
N LYS A 129 -14.65 3.57 -23.99
CA LYS A 129 -14.91 2.23 -24.52
C LYS A 129 -14.39 1.18 -23.54
N ALA A 130 -15.28 0.56 -22.77
CA ALA A 130 -14.95 -0.59 -21.93
C ALA A 130 -14.93 -1.87 -22.78
N THR A 131 -13.87 -2.68 -22.68
CA THR A 131 -13.72 -3.89 -23.50
C THR A 131 -12.80 -4.93 -22.85
N SER A 132 -13.08 -6.20 -23.12
CA SER A 132 -12.18 -7.32 -22.81
C SER A 132 -11.53 -7.91 -24.06
N ASN A 133 -11.83 -7.35 -25.24
CA ASN A 133 -11.24 -7.80 -26.49
C ASN A 133 -9.89 -7.08 -26.75
N PRO A 134 -8.75 -7.79 -26.75
CA PRO A 134 -7.45 -7.16 -26.90
C PRO A 134 -7.21 -6.57 -28.30
N SER A 135 -8.00 -6.92 -29.33
CA SER A 135 -7.85 -6.24 -30.63
C SER A 135 -8.30 -4.78 -30.60
N ASP A 136 -9.14 -4.40 -29.63
CA ASP A 136 -9.68 -3.04 -29.54
C ASP A 136 -8.62 -2.00 -29.18
N ILE A 137 -7.53 -2.39 -28.50
CA ILE A 137 -6.44 -1.48 -28.13
C ILE A 137 -5.45 -1.21 -29.28
N ALA A 138 -5.62 -1.84 -30.45
CA ALA A 138 -4.71 -1.68 -31.59
C ALA A 138 -4.69 -0.27 -32.19
N VAL A 139 -5.78 0.49 -31.98
CA VAL A 139 -5.88 1.90 -32.41
C VAL A 139 -5.27 2.88 -31.40
N ALA A 140 -4.89 2.39 -30.22
CA ALA A 140 -4.35 3.25 -29.17
C ALA A 140 -2.95 3.76 -29.52
N THR A 141 -2.68 4.97 -29.07
CA THR A 141 -1.40 5.68 -29.21
C THR A 141 -0.67 5.77 -27.88
N HIS A 142 -1.40 5.65 -26.76
CA HIS A 142 -0.88 5.70 -25.41
C HIS A 142 -1.44 4.52 -24.62
N PHE A 143 -0.59 3.83 -23.86
CA PHE A 143 -0.94 2.64 -23.09
C PHE A 143 -0.54 2.83 -21.63
N LEU A 144 -1.52 2.84 -20.72
CA LEU A 144 -1.30 2.98 -19.27
C LEU A 144 -1.51 1.63 -18.61
N ILE A 145 -0.45 1.02 -18.07
CA ILE A 145 -0.50 -0.32 -17.48
C ILE A 145 -0.82 -0.23 -15.99
N CYS A 146 -2.04 -0.61 -15.62
CA CYS A 146 -2.64 -0.55 -14.27
C CYS A 146 -3.09 -1.94 -13.76
N VAL A 147 -2.28 -2.97 -14.01
CA VAL A 147 -2.58 -4.36 -13.61
C VAL A 147 -2.15 -4.66 -12.16
N PRO A 148 -2.74 -5.68 -11.50
CA PRO A 148 -2.38 -6.05 -10.14
C PRO A 148 -0.92 -6.43 -9.98
N THR A 149 -0.33 -6.08 -8.84
CA THR A 149 1.04 -6.39 -8.46
C THR A 149 1.03 -7.02 -7.08
N THR A 150 0.67 -8.31 -7.04
CA THR A 150 0.50 -9.10 -5.82
C THR A 150 1.79 -9.81 -5.43
N LEU A 151 1.78 -10.43 -4.24
CA LEU A 151 2.81 -11.37 -3.85
C LEU A 151 2.29 -12.80 -4.01
N GLN A 152 3.16 -13.70 -4.47
CA GLN A 152 2.94 -15.13 -4.47
C GLN A 152 4.04 -15.77 -3.63
N HIS A 153 3.67 -16.43 -2.52
CA HIS A 153 4.61 -17.02 -1.56
C HIS A 153 5.72 -16.06 -1.06
N GLY A 154 5.41 -14.77 -0.94
CA GLY A 154 6.36 -13.74 -0.52
C GLY A 154 7.25 -13.17 -1.64
N CYS A 155 7.12 -13.68 -2.86
CA CYS A 155 7.79 -13.16 -4.06
C CYS A 155 6.86 -12.26 -4.88
N ILE A 156 7.41 -11.30 -5.60
CA ILE A 156 6.67 -10.43 -6.52
C ILE A 156 6.13 -11.27 -7.68
N ASP A 157 4.81 -11.25 -7.89
CA ASP A 157 4.20 -11.87 -9.06
C ASP A 157 4.19 -10.89 -10.24
N THR A 158 5.02 -11.16 -11.25
CA THR A 158 5.14 -10.33 -12.45
C THR A 158 4.22 -10.77 -13.59
N THR A 159 3.48 -11.86 -13.43
CA THR A 159 2.63 -12.46 -14.48
C THR A 159 1.64 -11.46 -15.10
N PRO A 160 0.92 -10.62 -14.33
CA PRO A 160 0.00 -9.65 -14.91
C PRO A 160 0.72 -8.58 -15.75
N LEU A 161 1.88 -8.11 -15.29
CA LEU A 161 2.69 -7.09 -15.99
C LEU A 161 3.26 -7.62 -17.30
N THR A 162 3.87 -8.82 -17.27
CA THR A 162 4.43 -9.44 -18.48
C THR A 162 3.35 -9.76 -19.50
N SER A 163 2.17 -10.19 -19.05
CA SER A 163 0.99 -10.41 -19.91
C SER A 163 0.53 -9.10 -20.57
N ALA A 164 0.44 -8.00 -19.80
CA ALA A 164 0.07 -6.69 -20.34
C ALA A 164 1.08 -6.18 -21.38
N ILE A 165 2.38 -6.36 -21.12
CA ILE A 165 3.44 -5.99 -22.08
C ILE A 165 3.38 -6.87 -23.34
N GLY A 166 3.01 -8.14 -23.21
CA GLY A 166 2.75 -9.02 -24.34
C GLY A 166 1.70 -8.48 -25.32
N LEU A 167 0.69 -7.76 -24.82
CA LEU A 167 -0.29 -7.08 -25.67
C LEU A 167 0.35 -5.96 -26.51
N LEU A 168 1.34 -5.24 -25.96
CA LEU A 168 2.02 -4.16 -26.67
C LEU A 168 2.84 -4.69 -27.86
N PHE A 169 3.51 -5.83 -27.71
CA PHE A 169 4.21 -6.49 -28.81
C PHE A 169 3.28 -6.82 -29.99
N LYS A 170 1.99 -7.05 -29.73
CA LYS A 170 1.02 -7.38 -30.76
C LYS A 170 0.33 -6.15 -31.35
N TYR A 171 -0.04 -5.19 -30.49
CA TYR A 171 -1.00 -4.15 -30.85
C TYR A 171 -0.43 -2.72 -30.86
N ALA A 172 0.69 -2.44 -30.19
CA ALA A 172 1.24 -1.09 -30.13
C ALA A 172 1.97 -0.72 -31.42
N ASN A 173 1.63 0.41 -32.01
CA ASN A 173 2.29 0.91 -33.23
C ASN A 173 3.56 1.70 -32.89
N PRO A 174 4.56 1.77 -33.78
CA PRO A 174 5.73 2.62 -33.58
C PRO A 174 5.36 4.07 -33.26
N GLY A 175 6.12 4.68 -32.34
CA GLY A 175 5.84 6.01 -31.81
C GLY A 175 4.76 6.08 -30.72
N SER A 176 4.11 4.95 -30.37
CA SER A 176 3.19 4.93 -29.22
C SER A 176 3.94 5.11 -27.90
N THR A 177 3.25 5.62 -26.88
CA THR A 177 3.81 5.78 -25.53
C THR A 177 3.24 4.75 -24.56
N VAL A 178 4.09 4.05 -23.82
CA VAL A 178 3.68 3.17 -22.71
C VAL A 178 4.10 3.75 -21.37
N VAL A 179 3.22 3.72 -20.38
CA VAL A 179 3.51 4.12 -19.01
C VAL A 179 3.10 3.02 -18.06
N ILE A 180 4.03 2.54 -17.24
CA ILE A 180 3.68 1.68 -16.10
C ILE A 180 3.16 2.56 -14.96
N GLU A 181 1.96 2.23 -14.49
CA GLU A 181 1.30 2.86 -13.34
C GLU A 181 1.30 1.93 -12.12
N SER A 182 1.24 0.61 -12.40
CA SER A 182 1.39 -0.47 -11.43
C SER A 182 2.67 -0.35 -10.60
N SER A 183 2.60 -0.70 -9.31
CA SER A 183 3.77 -0.67 -8.44
C SER A 183 4.76 -1.78 -8.78
N VAL A 184 6.03 -1.44 -9.02
CA VAL A 184 7.08 -2.40 -9.38
C VAL A 184 8.30 -2.24 -8.49
N ALA A 185 9.21 -3.22 -8.52
CA ALA A 185 10.50 -3.12 -7.84
C ALA A 185 11.42 -2.15 -8.57
N VAL A 186 12.41 -1.60 -7.87
CA VAL A 186 13.35 -0.65 -8.47
C VAL A 186 14.16 -1.34 -9.59
N GLY A 187 14.17 -0.72 -10.77
CA GLY A 187 14.78 -1.21 -12.01
C GLY A 187 13.85 -2.06 -12.89
N MET A 188 12.66 -2.42 -12.40
CA MET A 188 11.79 -3.38 -13.09
C MET A 188 11.09 -2.78 -14.32
N THR A 189 10.70 -1.51 -14.32
CA THR A 189 10.13 -0.85 -15.51
C THR A 189 11.09 -0.94 -16.68
N ARG A 190 12.37 -0.61 -16.44
CA ARG A 190 13.42 -0.69 -17.47
C ARG A 190 13.56 -2.11 -17.98
N GLN A 191 13.68 -3.09 -17.09
CA GLN A 191 13.82 -4.50 -17.45
C GLN A 191 12.62 -4.98 -18.29
N LEU A 192 11.41 -4.62 -17.89
CA LEU A 192 10.17 -5.06 -18.50
C LEU A 192 9.90 -4.41 -19.87
N LEU A 193 10.23 -3.13 -20.03
CA LEU A 193 9.89 -2.39 -21.25
C LEU A 193 11.02 -2.34 -22.29
N LYS A 194 12.27 -2.59 -21.91
CA LYS A 194 13.44 -2.45 -22.82
C LYS A 194 13.23 -3.17 -24.16
N ASP A 195 12.79 -4.42 -24.14
CA ASP A 195 12.69 -5.23 -25.36
C ASP A 195 11.53 -4.76 -26.26
N VAL A 196 10.39 -4.37 -25.67
CA VAL A 196 9.24 -3.88 -26.45
C VAL A 196 9.53 -2.49 -27.04
N ILE A 197 10.26 -1.64 -26.31
CA ILE A 197 10.72 -0.33 -26.80
C ILE A 197 11.58 -0.51 -28.06
N ILE A 198 12.62 -1.34 -27.98
CA ILE A 198 13.58 -1.53 -29.07
C ILE A 198 12.91 -2.18 -30.28
N SER A 199 12.10 -3.22 -30.05
CA SER A 199 11.47 -3.99 -31.14
C SER A 199 10.32 -3.27 -31.84
N ARG A 200 9.58 -2.41 -31.14
CA ARG A 200 8.40 -1.72 -31.68
C ARG A 200 8.61 -0.21 -31.88
N GLY A 201 9.75 0.35 -31.46
CA GLY A 201 10.01 1.79 -31.55
C GLY A 201 9.06 2.61 -30.68
N LEU A 202 8.82 2.17 -29.44
CA LEU A 202 7.91 2.85 -28.51
C LEU A 202 8.65 3.88 -27.66
N MET A 203 7.91 4.90 -27.21
CA MET A 203 8.30 5.73 -26.08
C MET A 203 7.80 5.07 -24.78
N ALA A 204 8.51 5.25 -23.67
CA ALA A 204 8.19 4.51 -22.46
C ALA A 204 8.61 5.19 -21.17
N GLY A 205 7.91 4.89 -20.08
CA GLY A 205 8.27 5.39 -18.77
C GLY A 205 7.42 4.83 -17.63
N MET A 206 7.50 5.50 -16.48
CA MET A 206 6.83 5.12 -15.24
C MET A 206 6.16 6.35 -14.63
N SER A 207 4.94 6.17 -14.12
CA SER A 207 4.25 7.15 -13.30
C SER A 207 3.51 6.43 -12.17
N PRO A 208 4.09 6.34 -10.96
CA PRO A 208 3.46 5.59 -9.88
C PRO A 208 2.19 6.28 -9.40
N GLU A 209 1.18 5.46 -9.09
CA GLU A 209 -0.01 5.95 -8.42
C GLU A 209 0.22 6.20 -6.92
N ARG A 210 -0.33 7.28 -6.36
CA ARG A 210 -0.07 7.78 -5.00
C ARG A 210 -1.34 8.00 -4.16
N VAL A 211 -2.53 7.60 -4.64
CA VAL A 211 -3.78 7.71 -3.88
C VAL A 211 -3.80 6.89 -2.58
N ASP A 212 -4.53 7.43 -1.59
CA ASP A 212 -4.91 6.72 -0.37
C ASP A 212 -6.38 6.25 -0.48
N PRO A 213 -6.64 4.94 -0.47
CA PRO A 213 -8.00 4.42 -0.58
C PRO A 213 -8.96 4.99 0.48
N GLY A 214 -10.16 5.40 0.03
CA GLY A 214 -11.20 5.97 0.88
C GLY A 214 -10.98 7.45 1.27
N ARG A 215 -9.95 8.11 0.74
CA ARG A 215 -9.72 9.55 0.92
C ARG A 215 -10.20 10.32 -0.31
N PHE A 216 -11.04 11.34 -0.11
CA PHE A 216 -11.61 12.15 -1.20
C PHE A 216 -10.90 13.50 -1.42
N SER A 217 -9.96 13.87 -0.57
CA SER A 217 -9.21 15.13 -0.65
C SER A 217 -7.73 14.89 -0.38
N PRO A 218 -6.79 15.47 -1.15
CA PRO A 218 -7.04 16.26 -2.36
C PRO A 218 -7.66 15.39 -3.47
N ALA A 219 -8.29 16.00 -4.48
CA ALA A 219 -8.84 15.23 -5.59
C ALA A 219 -7.72 14.53 -6.36
N PHE A 220 -8.04 13.47 -7.11
CA PHE A 220 -7.04 12.65 -7.80
C PHE A 220 -6.07 13.46 -8.67
N LYS A 221 -6.62 14.38 -9.47
CA LYS A 221 -5.87 15.28 -10.38
C LYS A 221 -5.02 16.36 -9.67
N ASP A 222 -5.29 16.60 -8.39
CA ASP A 222 -4.60 17.59 -7.56
C ASP A 222 -3.39 16.97 -6.84
N ILE A 223 -3.25 15.63 -6.85
CA ILE A 223 -2.08 14.94 -6.31
C ILE A 223 -0.92 15.14 -7.29
N PRO A 224 0.23 15.70 -6.87
CA PRO A 224 1.39 15.86 -7.76
C PRO A 224 1.80 14.52 -8.38
N LYS A 225 1.78 14.47 -9.71
CA LYS A 225 2.01 13.24 -10.48
C LYS A 225 3.49 13.11 -10.81
N ILE A 226 4.14 12.14 -10.18
CA ILE A 226 5.52 11.77 -10.51
C ILE A 226 5.53 11.13 -11.90
N ILE A 227 6.41 11.59 -12.78
CA ILE A 227 6.57 11.02 -14.12
C ILE A 227 8.05 10.86 -14.46
N SER A 228 8.35 9.87 -15.28
CA SER A 228 9.72 9.59 -15.74
C SER A 228 9.67 8.95 -17.12
N GLY A 229 10.67 9.21 -17.94
CA GLY A 229 10.86 8.56 -19.23
C GLY A 229 12.10 7.66 -19.24
N LEU A 230 12.11 6.66 -20.11
CA LEU A 230 13.29 5.86 -20.47
C LEU A 230 14.07 6.56 -21.60
N ASP A 231 14.42 7.83 -21.41
CA ASP A 231 15.03 8.66 -22.44
C ASP A 231 16.43 8.19 -22.88
N ASP A 232 17.11 7.39 -22.06
CA ASP A 232 18.38 6.75 -22.43
C ASP A 232 18.20 5.59 -23.44
N ILE A 233 16.98 5.04 -23.56
CA ILE A 233 16.63 3.99 -24.53
C ILE A 233 15.80 4.56 -25.69
N ALA A 234 14.83 5.42 -25.37
CA ALA A 234 13.92 6.06 -26.31
C ALA A 234 13.84 7.58 -26.02
N PRO A 235 14.73 8.39 -26.61
CA PRO A 235 14.75 9.83 -26.41
C PRO A 235 13.41 10.50 -26.74
N GLY A 236 12.96 11.41 -25.88
CA GLY A 236 11.66 12.08 -25.99
C GLY A 236 10.53 11.41 -25.20
N SER A 237 10.82 10.30 -24.51
CA SER A 237 9.84 9.56 -23.71
C SER A 237 9.23 10.42 -22.60
N LEU A 238 10.07 11.08 -21.79
CA LEU A 238 9.56 11.96 -20.74
C LEU A 238 8.70 13.08 -21.32
N GLN A 239 9.10 13.66 -22.45
CA GLN A 239 8.35 14.73 -23.09
C GLN A 239 6.97 14.25 -23.58
N SER A 240 6.88 13.04 -24.14
CA SER A 240 5.61 12.46 -24.57
C SER A 240 4.67 12.22 -23.38
N ILE A 241 5.21 11.66 -22.29
CA ILE A 241 4.47 11.43 -21.04
C ILE A 241 4.01 12.76 -20.43
N GLN A 242 4.88 13.78 -20.41
CA GLN A 242 4.54 15.13 -19.94
C GLN A 242 3.36 15.74 -20.72
N ARG A 243 3.36 15.63 -22.05
CA ARG A 243 2.25 16.14 -22.89
C ARG A 243 0.93 15.42 -22.62
N LEU A 244 0.99 14.12 -22.32
CA LEU A 244 -0.18 13.32 -21.98
C LEU A 244 -0.70 13.70 -20.57
N TYR A 245 0.12 13.58 -19.54
CA TYR A 245 -0.34 13.77 -18.17
C TYR A 245 -0.61 15.23 -17.82
N GLY A 246 0.06 16.18 -18.49
CA GLY A 246 -0.04 17.62 -18.18
C GLY A 246 -1.37 18.25 -18.60
N ARG A 247 -2.18 17.55 -19.40
CA ARG A 247 -3.58 17.97 -19.66
C ARG A 247 -4.55 17.50 -18.56
N VAL A 248 -4.16 16.50 -17.76
CA VAL A 248 -5.03 15.83 -16.77
C VAL A 248 -4.70 16.26 -15.34
N PHE A 249 -3.41 16.31 -14.99
CA PHE A 249 -2.93 16.66 -13.65
C PHE A 249 -2.46 18.10 -13.58
N HIS A 250 -2.71 18.76 -12.45
CA HIS A 250 -2.34 20.18 -12.27
C HIS A 250 -0.86 20.37 -11.96
N ASP A 251 -0.24 19.42 -11.28
CA ASP A 251 1.17 19.45 -10.92
C ASP A 251 1.87 18.16 -11.38
N LEU A 252 2.90 18.33 -12.19
CA LEU A 252 3.74 17.25 -12.69
C LEU A 252 5.14 17.39 -12.10
N VAL A 253 5.65 16.30 -11.56
CA VAL A 253 7.00 16.24 -10.99
C VAL A 253 7.82 15.27 -11.84
N PRO A 254 8.51 15.77 -12.88
CA PRO A 254 9.41 14.94 -13.67
C PRO A 254 10.63 14.55 -12.85
N VAL A 255 11.00 13.27 -12.91
CA VAL A 255 12.23 12.73 -12.32
C VAL A 255 13.14 12.14 -13.39
N SER A 256 14.42 12.01 -13.07
CA SER A 256 15.48 11.74 -14.06
C SER A 256 15.40 10.37 -14.72
N CYS A 257 14.82 9.36 -14.05
CA CYS A 257 14.66 8.01 -14.61
C CYS A 257 13.56 7.23 -13.87
N PRO A 258 13.06 6.11 -14.44
CA PRO A 258 12.04 5.28 -13.80
C PRO A 258 12.43 4.76 -12.43
N GLU A 259 13.71 4.46 -12.19
CA GLU A 259 14.17 3.97 -10.89
C GLU A 259 13.88 4.97 -9.76
N VAL A 260 13.98 6.28 -10.03
CA VAL A 260 13.61 7.32 -9.05
C VAL A 260 12.11 7.33 -8.81
N ALA A 261 11.30 7.16 -9.84
CA ALA A 261 9.85 7.11 -9.73
C ALA A 261 9.37 5.86 -8.95
N GLU A 262 9.92 4.69 -9.27
CA GLU A 262 9.68 3.43 -8.57
C GLU A 262 10.08 3.53 -7.09
N MET A 263 11.29 4.01 -6.82
CA MET A 263 11.79 4.20 -5.46
C MET A 263 10.91 5.17 -4.66
N THR A 264 10.44 6.26 -5.27
CA THR A 264 9.57 7.23 -4.59
C THR A 264 8.32 6.56 -4.02
N LYS A 265 7.64 5.73 -4.82
CA LYS A 265 6.44 5.01 -4.37
C LYS A 265 6.73 4.03 -3.24
N LEU A 266 7.80 3.24 -3.40
CA LEU A 266 8.19 2.26 -2.39
C LEU A 266 8.61 2.96 -1.10
N TYR A 267 9.37 4.05 -1.20
CA TYR A 267 9.84 4.84 -0.05
C TYR A 267 8.67 5.38 0.77
N GLU A 268 7.67 6.00 0.14
CA GLU A 268 6.47 6.52 0.82
C GLU A 268 5.74 5.42 1.63
N ASN A 269 5.54 4.25 1.02
CA ASN A 269 4.84 3.14 1.66
C ASN A 269 5.69 2.43 2.73
N CYS A 270 7.00 2.29 2.50
CA CYS A 270 7.91 1.67 3.45
C CYS A 270 8.14 2.55 4.69
N GLN A 271 8.24 3.87 4.51
CA GLN A 271 8.25 4.82 5.62
C GLN A 271 6.99 4.68 6.46
N ARG A 272 5.81 4.61 5.81
CA ARG A 272 4.53 4.39 6.49
C ARG A 272 4.51 3.10 7.31
N MET A 273 5.01 1.99 6.76
CA MET A 273 5.15 0.72 7.48
C MET A 273 6.01 0.87 8.75
N VAL A 274 7.20 1.48 8.62
CA VAL A 274 8.12 1.70 9.75
C VAL A 274 7.49 2.60 10.81
N CYS A 275 6.83 3.69 10.42
CA CYS A 275 6.21 4.60 11.37
C CYS A 275 5.02 3.96 12.10
N ILE A 276 4.20 3.14 11.43
CA ILE A 276 3.14 2.37 12.09
C ILE A 276 3.73 1.35 13.05
N ALA A 277 4.79 0.65 12.65
CA ALA A 277 5.47 -0.29 13.53
C ALA A 277 6.00 0.39 14.79
N PHE A 278 6.64 1.55 14.65
CA PHE A 278 7.12 2.35 15.77
C PHE A 278 5.98 2.82 16.69
N ALA A 279 4.88 3.35 16.14
CA ALA A 279 3.71 3.74 16.94
C ALA A 279 3.15 2.55 17.74
N ASN A 280 3.11 1.36 17.14
CA ASN A 280 2.69 0.14 17.79
C ASN A 280 3.66 -0.33 18.89
N GLU A 281 4.96 -0.20 18.69
CA GLU A 281 5.96 -0.48 19.74
C GLU A 281 5.83 0.48 20.92
N MET A 282 5.62 1.77 20.64
CA MET A 282 5.37 2.77 21.68
C MET A 282 4.12 2.43 22.48
N ALA A 283 3.07 1.88 21.84
CA ALA A 283 1.88 1.43 22.56
C ALA A 283 2.15 0.26 23.50
N ASP A 284 2.96 -0.70 23.05
CA ASP A 284 3.36 -1.84 23.87
C ASP A 284 4.21 -1.38 25.08
N ALA A 285 5.05 -0.35 24.91
CA ALA A 285 5.81 0.28 25.99
C ALA A 285 4.93 1.10 26.96
N CYS A 286 3.98 1.87 26.45
CA CYS A 286 3.03 2.61 27.28
C CYS A 286 2.23 1.67 28.21
N ARG A 287 1.85 0.50 27.68
CA ARG A 287 1.14 -0.53 28.46
C ARG A 287 1.98 -1.08 29.62
N SER A 288 3.29 -1.31 29.45
CA SER A 288 4.12 -1.82 30.55
C SER A 288 4.31 -0.79 31.67
N ILE A 289 4.15 0.49 31.37
CA ILE A 289 4.23 1.62 32.31
C ILE A 289 2.86 1.94 32.92
N GLY A 290 1.76 1.51 32.30
CA GLY A 290 0.40 1.79 32.76
C GLY A 290 -0.12 3.16 32.33
N ILE A 291 0.32 3.68 31.17
CA ILE A 291 -0.15 4.94 30.59
C ILE A 291 -0.84 4.72 29.24
N SER A 292 -1.74 5.64 28.89
CA SER A 292 -2.48 5.57 27.62
C SER A 292 -1.59 5.91 26.43
N ALA A 293 -1.29 4.90 25.60
CA ALA A 293 -0.60 5.09 24.33
C ALA A 293 -1.29 6.14 23.43
N MET A 294 -2.63 6.18 23.50
CA MET A 294 -3.46 7.10 22.76
C MET A 294 -3.24 8.56 23.19
N GLU A 295 -3.19 8.78 24.50
CA GLU A 295 -2.95 10.11 25.07
C GLU A 295 -1.56 10.61 24.68
N VAL A 296 -0.55 9.73 24.79
CA VAL A 296 0.83 10.03 24.35
C VAL A 296 0.88 10.40 22.87
N SER A 297 0.25 9.61 21.98
CA SER A 297 0.23 9.92 20.55
C SER A 297 -0.48 11.24 20.24
N LYS A 298 -1.58 11.56 20.92
CA LYS A 298 -2.32 12.82 20.73
C LYS A 298 -1.52 14.02 21.23
N ALA A 299 -0.87 13.91 22.39
CA ALA A 299 0.01 14.94 22.92
C ALA A 299 1.21 15.18 22.00
N ALA A 300 1.85 14.12 21.50
CA ALA A 300 2.95 14.25 20.54
C ALA A 300 2.51 14.91 19.22
N ALA A 301 1.28 14.62 18.76
CA ALA A 301 0.71 15.18 17.53
C ALA A 301 0.50 16.70 17.58
N THR A 302 0.55 17.35 18.75
CA THR A 302 0.47 18.81 18.84
C THR A 302 1.77 19.51 18.44
N LYS A 303 2.87 18.76 18.28
CA LYS A 303 4.15 19.32 17.84
C LYS A 303 4.07 19.67 16.35
N PRO A 304 4.30 20.94 15.95
CA PRO A 304 4.07 21.39 14.59
C PRO A 304 5.16 20.96 13.58
N PHE A 305 6.28 20.39 14.04
CA PHE A 305 7.40 19.96 13.19
C PHE A 305 8.07 18.69 13.70
N GLY A 306 8.64 17.92 12.78
CA GLY A 306 9.44 16.72 13.09
C GLY A 306 8.66 15.55 13.70
N TYR A 307 7.33 15.64 13.78
CA TYR A 307 6.47 14.55 14.20
C TYR A 307 5.29 14.42 13.24
N GLN A 308 5.23 13.29 12.53
CA GLN A 308 4.07 12.91 11.75
C GLN A 308 3.26 11.90 12.57
N PRO A 309 1.98 12.19 12.88
CA PRO A 309 1.20 11.33 13.74
C PRO A 309 0.88 9.99 13.05
N TYR A 310 1.27 8.92 13.70
CA TYR A 310 0.84 7.55 13.42
C TYR A 310 0.27 6.97 14.70
N PHE A 311 -0.89 6.33 14.58
CA PHE A 311 -1.62 5.85 15.72
C PHE A 311 -1.51 4.33 15.84
N PRO A 312 -1.41 3.80 17.07
CA PRO A 312 -1.37 2.36 17.30
C PRO A 312 -2.64 1.67 16.79
N GLY A 313 -2.47 0.40 16.38
CA GLY A 313 -3.52 -0.43 15.81
C GLY A 313 -3.27 -1.93 16.03
N LEU A 314 -4.20 -2.75 15.55
CA LEU A 314 -4.06 -4.22 15.54
C LEU A 314 -2.93 -4.69 14.60
N GLY A 315 -2.65 -3.94 13.53
CA GLY A 315 -1.66 -4.27 12.53
C GLY A 315 -1.78 -3.37 11.31
N VAL A 316 -1.17 -3.79 10.20
CA VAL A 316 -1.19 -3.07 8.92
C VAL A 316 -1.92 -3.92 7.89
N GLY A 317 -2.83 -3.31 7.13
CA GLY A 317 -3.56 -4.00 6.06
C GLY A 317 -3.66 -3.22 4.77
N GLY A 318 -4.42 -3.75 3.82
CA GLY A 318 -4.64 -3.17 2.50
C GLY A 318 -3.69 -3.72 1.44
N HIS A 319 -3.75 -3.13 0.25
CA HIS A 319 -3.05 -3.65 -0.94
C HIS A 319 -1.59 -3.21 -1.03
N CYS A 320 -1.24 -2.05 -0.48
CA CYS A 320 0.09 -1.46 -0.70
C CYS A 320 1.03 -1.64 0.49
N ILE A 321 0.66 -1.15 1.68
CA ILE A 321 1.58 -1.05 2.82
C ILE A 321 2.10 -2.42 3.27
N PRO A 322 1.30 -3.49 3.38
CA PRO A 322 1.81 -4.83 3.73
C PRO A 322 2.65 -5.48 2.62
N VAL A 323 2.60 -4.97 1.39
CA VAL A 323 3.14 -5.62 0.19
C VAL A 323 4.41 -4.94 -0.31
N ASN A 324 4.42 -3.61 -0.41
CA ASN A 324 5.51 -2.80 -0.96
C ASN A 324 6.86 -2.99 -0.23
N PRO A 325 6.92 -3.27 1.08
CA PRO A 325 8.17 -3.63 1.73
C PRO A 325 8.89 -4.81 1.07
N TYR A 326 8.16 -5.83 0.61
CA TYR A 326 8.76 -6.97 -0.08
C TYR A 326 9.37 -6.59 -1.44
N TYR A 327 8.82 -5.58 -2.12
CA TYR A 327 9.35 -5.06 -3.38
C TYR A 327 10.69 -4.35 -3.18
N LEU A 328 10.83 -3.59 -2.09
CA LEU A 328 12.08 -2.91 -1.79
C LEU A 328 13.12 -3.88 -1.18
N LEU A 329 12.67 -4.85 -0.38
CA LEU A 329 13.53 -5.88 0.22
C LEU A 329 14.05 -6.90 -0.81
N SER A 330 13.42 -7.04 -1.99
CA SER A 330 13.94 -7.91 -3.05
C SER A 330 15.16 -7.32 -3.76
N THR A 331 15.37 -6.01 -3.68
CA THR A 331 16.49 -5.30 -4.33
C THR A 331 17.48 -4.69 -3.33
N SER A 332 17.17 -4.68 -2.04
CA SER A 332 17.96 -3.96 -1.03
C SER A 332 17.90 -4.63 0.35
N ASN A 333 19.03 -4.61 1.07
CA ASN A 333 19.06 -5.06 2.46
C ASN A 333 18.71 -3.89 3.40
N LEU A 334 17.49 -3.92 3.95
CA LEU A 334 16.97 -2.87 4.85
C LEU A 334 16.52 -3.49 6.18
N PRO A 335 17.43 -3.67 7.16
CA PRO A 335 17.13 -4.38 8.41
C PRO A 335 15.95 -3.77 9.20
N LEU A 336 15.88 -2.44 9.27
CA LEU A 336 14.80 -1.72 9.96
C LEU A 336 13.44 -2.01 9.31
N LEU A 337 13.36 -1.92 7.98
CA LEU A 337 12.13 -2.20 7.23
C LEU A 337 11.71 -3.66 7.39
N ARG A 338 12.65 -4.59 7.34
CA ARG A 338 12.39 -6.03 7.55
C ARG A 338 11.79 -6.27 8.94
N ALA A 339 12.43 -5.76 9.99
CA ALA A 339 11.95 -5.90 11.36
C ALA A 339 10.55 -5.30 11.54
N ALA A 340 10.31 -4.09 11.01
CA ALA A 340 9.01 -3.45 11.04
C ALA A 340 7.93 -4.31 10.35
N THR A 341 8.23 -4.80 9.13
CA THR A 341 7.31 -5.62 8.35
C THR A 341 6.96 -6.92 9.06
N GLU A 342 7.95 -7.67 9.53
CA GLU A 342 7.74 -8.93 10.26
C GLU A 342 6.95 -8.73 11.56
N LYS A 343 7.25 -7.66 12.29
CA LYS A 343 6.55 -7.34 13.54
C LYS A 343 5.09 -6.97 13.29
N MET A 344 4.80 -6.20 12.23
CA MET A 344 3.42 -5.85 11.88
C MET A 344 2.62 -7.05 11.36
N THR A 345 3.24 -7.94 10.58
CA THR A 345 2.62 -9.18 10.14
C THR A 345 2.25 -10.09 11.31
N LYS A 346 3.11 -10.18 12.34
CA LYS A 346 2.87 -11.01 13.54
C LYS A 346 2.00 -10.32 14.61
N ARG A 347 1.72 -9.02 14.49
CA ARG A 347 1.02 -8.26 15.54
C ARG A 347 -0.40 -8.79 15.82
N PRO A 348 -1.25 -9.08 14.81
CA PRO A 348 -2.61 -9.57 15.07
C PRO A 348 -2.63 -10.87 15.89
N THR A 349 -1.77 -11.84 15.54
CA THR A 349 -1.67 -13.12 16.24
C THR A 349 -1.10 -12.94 17.65
N THR A 350 -0.12 -12.05 17.83
CA THR A 350 0.46 -11.70 19.13
C THR A 350 -0.60 -11.11 20.07
N LEU A 351 -1.37 -10.13 19.60
CA LEU A 351 -2.43 -9.49 20.39
C LEU A 351 -3.60 -10.42 20.67
N GLY A 352 -3.99 -11.26 19.71
CA GLY A 352 -5.00 -12.31 19.90
C GLY A 352 -4.58 -13.30 20.99
N THR A 353 -3.36 -13.84 20.91
CA THR A 353 -2.78 -14.71 21.95
C THR A 353 -2.78 -14.05 23.32
N ARG A 354 -2.42 -12.77 23.39
CA ARG A 354 -2.43 -12.01 24.65
C ARG A 354 -3.84 -11.90 25.24
N ALA A 355 -4.84 -11.57 24.42
CA ALA A 355 -6.22 -11.45 24.87
C ALA A 355 -6.77 -12.81 25.37
N MET A 356 -6.51 -13.89 24.63
CA MET A 356 -6.95 -15.23 25.02
C MET A 356 -6.28 -15.71 26.31
N LYS A 357 -4.99 -15.47 26.48
CA LYS A 357 -4.30 -15.76 27.76
C LYS A 357 -4.93 -15.00 28.92
N LYS A 358 -5.17 -13.69 28.75
CA LYS A 358 -5.84 -12.86 29.78
C LYS A 358 -7.20 -13.42 30.16
N PHE A 359 -8.01 -13.81 29.17
CA PHE A 359 -9.32 -14.41 29.39
C PHE A 359 -9.24 -15.71 30.20
N TYR A 360 -8.43 -16.68 29.75
CA TYR A 360 -8.32 -17.98 30.43
C TYR A 360 -7.68 -17.89 31.82
N CYS A 361 -6.72 -16.97 32.03
CA CYS A 361 -6.18 -16.69 33.36
C CYS A 361 -7.27 -16.16 34.31
N THR A 362 -8.16 -15.29 33.82
CA THR A 362 -9.26 -14.74 34.62
C THR A 362 -10.28 -15.83 34.96
N GLN A 363 -10.64 -16.69 33.99
CA GLN A 363 -11.52 -17.83 34.25
C GLN A 363 -10.92 -18.86 35.22
N ALA A 364 -9.61 -19.08 35.20
CA ALA A 364 -8.96 -20.01 36.12
C ALA A 364 -9.04 -19.56 37.59
N LEU A 365 -9.28 -18.28 37.84
CA LEU A 365 -9.51 -17.70 39.17
C LEU A 365 -10.99 -17.75 39.57
N ASP A 366 -11.89 -17.97 38.62
CA ASP A 366 -13.33 -18.09 38.90
C ASP A 366 -13.66 -19.54 39.32
N THR A 367 -14.65 -19.68 40.20
CA THR A 367 -15.12 -20.97 40.72
C THR A 367 -16.18 -21.62 39.84
N LYS A 368 -16.58 -20.93 38.76
CA LYS A 368 -17.59 -21.38 37.79
C LYS A 368 -17.04 -22.45 36.83
N PRO A 369 -17.92 -23.29 36.24
CA PRO A 369 -17.52 -24.26 35.23
C PRO A 369 -16.82 -23.56 34.05
N ARG A 370 -15.66 -24.09 33.64
CA ARG A 370 -14.92 -23.56 32.48
C ARG A 370 -15.76 -23.68 31.22
N ALA A 371 -15.87 -22.60 30.46
CA ALA A 371 -16.34 -22.70 29.07
C ALA A 371 -15.40 -23.63 28.28
N THR A 372 -15.95 -24.62 27.56
CA THR A 372 -15.16 -25.56 26.76
C THR A 372 -14.50 -24.89 25.57
N ARG A 373 -15.12 -23.85 25.00
CA ARG A 373 -14.58 -22.97 23.96
C ARG A 373 -15.02 -21.53 24.21
N ALA A 374 -14.12 -20.58 24.07
CA ALA A 374 -14.43 -19.15 24.19
C ALA A 374 -15.29 -18.67 23.01
N ARG A 375 -16.34 -17.91 23.30
CA ARG A 375 -17.15 -17.19 22.31
C ARG A 375 -16.58 -15.80 22.13
N VAL A 376 -16.10 -15.51 20.92
CA VAL A 376 -15.35 -14.29 20.62
C VAL A 376 -16.04 -13.50 19.52
N LEU A 377 -16.27 -12.22 19.75
CA LEU A 377 -16.70 -11.29 18.71
C LEU A 377 -15.52 -10.43 18.26
N VAL A 378 -15.25 -10.41 16.95
CA VAL A 378 -14.29 -9.47 16.35
C VAL A 378 -15.05 -8.32 15.69
N VAL A 379 -14.83 -7.10 16.16
CA VAL A 379 -15.51 -5.89 15.69
C VAL A 379 -14.62 -5.14 14.69
N GLY A 380 -15.10 -5.00 13.46
CA GLY A 380 -14.41 -4.40 12.33
C GLY A 380 -13.39 -5.34 11.68
N VAL A 381 -13.72 -5.86 10.50
CA VAL A 381 -12.85 -6.81 9.76
C VAL A 381 -12.33 -6.23 8.45
N GLY A 382 -12.88 -5.11 7.96
CA GLY A 382 -12.23 -4.32 6.91
C GLY A 382 -10.84 -3.85 7.34
N PHE A 383 -9.92 -3.65 6.39
CA PHE A 383 -8.54 -3.26 6.73
C PHE A 383 -8.41 -1.81 7.23
N LYS A 384 -9.38 -0.95 6.94
CA LYS A 384 -9.40 0.49 7.26
C LYS A 384 -10.84 0.93 7.54
N ARG A 385 -11.01 1.89 8.46
CA ARG A 385 -12.31 2.53 8.74
C ARG A 385 -12.94 3.05 7.44
N GLY A 386 -14.23 2.76 7.25
CA GLY A 386 -14.98 3.21 6.09
C GLY A 386 -14.76 2.36 4.84
N GLN A 387 -14.07 1.22 4.94
CA GLN A 387 -13.76 0.34 3.81
C GLN A 387 -14.16 -1.11 4.11
N SER A 388 -14.72 -1.79 3.10
CA SER A 388 -15.16 -3.20 3.18
C SER A 388 -14.13 -4.20 2.64
N VAL A 389 -12.91 -3.73 2.39
CA VAL A 389 -11.84 -4.51 1.74
C VAL A 389 -11.11 -5.37 2.78
N LEU A 390 -10.88 -6.64 2.44
CA LEU A 390 -10.30 -7.65 3.34
C LEU A 390 -8.84 -7.99 3.02
N SER A 391 -8.27 -7.44 1.95
CA SER A 391 -6.89 -7.73 1.55
C SER A 391 -5.91 -7.38 2.65
N ASN A 392 -5.15 -8.39 3.10
CA ASN A 392 -4.22 -8.30 4.23
C ASN A 392 -4.86 -7.71 5.50
N SER A 393 -6.16 -7.93 5.73
CA SER A 393 -6.84 -7.37 6.90
C SER A 393 -6.26 -7.91 8.21
N PRO A 394 -5.84 -7.03 9.15
CA PRO A 394 -5.45 -7.45 10.50
C PRO A 394 -6.57 -8.12 11.27
N GLY A 395 -7.82 -7.68 11.08
CA GLY A 395 -9.00 -8.28 11.72
C GLY A 395 -9.26 -9.70 11.22
N LEU A 396 -9.08 -9.95 9.93
CA LEU A 396 -9.20 -11.30 9.37
C LEU A 396 -8.07 -12.22 9.85
N ALA A 397 -6.83 -11.72 9.89
CA ALA A 397 -5.69 -12.45 10.44
C ALA A 397 -5.91 -12.81 11.93
N LEU A 398 -6.48 -11.90 12.71
CA LEU A 398 -6.88 -12.14 14.10
C LEU A 398 -7.95 -13.24 14.19
N ILE A 399 -9.02 -13.18 13.38
CA ILE A 399 -10.07 -14.22 13.37
C ILE A 399 -9.47 -15.59 13.05
N GLN A 400 -8.64 -15.68 12.02
CA GLN A 400 -8.00 -16.93 11.62
C GLN A 400 -7.15 -17.51 12.75
N HIS A 401 -6.36 -16.66 13.42
CA HIS A 401 -5.56 -17.04 14.58
C HIS A 401 -6.41 -17.59 15.73
N LEU A 402 -7.48 -16.90 16.10
CA LEU A 402 -8.38 -17.31 17.18
C LEU A 402 -9.06 -18.65 16.89
N ARG A 403 -9.47 -18.87 15.65
CA ARG A 403 -10.10 -20.14 15.25
C ARG A 403 -9.11 -21.30 15.21
N ASN A 404 -7.93 -21.07 14.65
CA ASN A 404 -6.97 -22.16 14.37
C ASN A 404 -6.14 -22.53 15.61
N GLU A 405 -5.69 -21.56 16.40
CA GLU A 405 -4.78 -21.80 17.53
C GLU A 405 -5.51 -21.93 18.86
N TRP A 406 -6.71 -21.36 18.99
CA TRP A 406 -7.47 -21.32 20.26
C TRP A 406 -8.81 -22.04 20.18
N GLU A 407 -9.17 -22.60 19.02
CA GLU A 407 -10.47 -23.23 18.75
C GLU A 407 -11.67 -22.37 19.19
N ALA A 408 -11.52 -21.05 19.14
CA ALA A 408 -12.56 -20.12 19.59
C ALA A 408 -13.75 -20.14 18.62
N LEU A 409 -14.95 -19.96 19.17
CA LEU A 409 -16.17 -19.73 18.39
C LEU A 409 -16.22 -18.24 18.04
N VAL A 410 -15.83 -17.92 16.81
CA VAL A 410 -15.66 -16.52 16.38
C VAL A 410 -16.81 -16.07 15.49
N GLU A 411 -17.49 -14.99 15.90
CA GLU A 411 -18.36 -14.18 15.05
C GLU A 411 -17.67 -12.84 14.70
N TYR A 412 -18.15 -12.14 13.67
CA TYR A 412 -17.70 -10.77 13.38
C TYR A 412 -18.86 -9.77 13.26
N ALA A 413 -18.59 -8.52 13.64
CA ALA A 413 -19.49 -7.39 13.42
C ALA A 413 -18.78 -6.32 12.59
N ASP A 414 -19.30 -6.02 11.39
CA ASP A 414 -18.76 -5.00 10.50
C ASP A 414 -19.87 -4.58 9.52
N PRO A 415 -20.48 -3.38 9.67
CA PRO A 415 -21.58 -2.95 8.82
C PRO A 415 -21.23 -2.86 7.33
N LEU A 416 -19.95 -2.73 7.00
CA LEU A 416 -19.49 -2.56 5.61
C LEU A 416 -19.11 -3.88 4.96
N VAL A 417 -18.82 -4.93 5.73
CA VAL A 417 -18.42 -6.24 5.21
C VAL A 417 -19.60 -7.20 5.30
N PRO A 418 -20.21 -7.58 4.17
CA PRO A 418 -21.38 -8.45 4.19
C PRO A 418 -20.98 -9.94 4.30
N GLN A 419 -21.94 -10.78 4.68
CA GLN A 419 -21.73 -12.20 5.00
C GLN A 419 -21.06 -12.98 3.86
N GLU A 420 -21.36 -12.64 2.61
CA GLU A 420 -20.88 -13.31 1.39
C GLU A 420 -19.36 -13.17 1.22
N LYS A 421 -18.74 -12.14 1.82
CA LYS A 421 -17.28 -11.98 1.78
C LYS A 421 -16.54 -12.93 2.73
N LEU A 422 -17.21 -13.44 3.77
CA LEU A 422 -16.66 -14.35 4.77
C LEU A 422 -17.65 -15.48 5.08
N PRO A 423 -18.00 -16.34 4.11
CA PRO A 423 -19.11 -17.30 4.24
C PRO A 423 -18.91 -18.33 5.37
N PHE A 424 -17.66 -18.56 5.79
CA PHE A 424 -17.30 -19.53 6.82
C PHE A 424 -17.14 -18.92 8.23
N ILE A 425 -17.39 -17.62 8.38
CA ILE A 425 -17.35 -16.93 9.68
C ILE A 425 -18.73 -16.27 9.83
N PRO A 426 -19.51 -16.62 10.87
CA PRO A 426 -20.82 -16.00 11.06
C PRO A 426 -20.69 -14.50 11.31
N LYS A 427 -21.51 -13.72 10.60
CA LYS A 427 -21.71 -12.29 10.85
C LYS A 427 -22.78 -12.11 11.92
N LEU A 428 -22.51 -11.25 12.89
CA LEU A 428 -23.47 -10.81 13.89
C LEU A 428 -24.59 -10.02 13.20
N ASP A 429 -25.86 -10.32 13.51
CA ASP A 429 -26.98 -9.45 13.13
C ASP A 429 -26.95 -8.18 14.00
N GLU A 430 -26.23 -7.16 13.54
CA GLU A 430 -26.01 -5.94 14.32
C GLU A 430 -27.31 -5.18 14.58
N SER A 431 -28.36 -5.38 13.78
CA SER A 431 -29.65 -4.70 13.95
C SER A 431 -30.44 -5.21 15.15
N ARG A 432 -30.19 -6.46 15.57
CA ARG A 432 -30.90 -7.11 16.68
C ARG A 432 -30.01 -7.37 17.89
N ARG A 433 -28.76 -7.75 17.65
CA ARG A 433 -27.82 -8.24 18.69
C ARG A 433 -26.77 -7.21 19.13
N TRP A 434 -26.70 -6.02 18.53
CA TRP A 434 -25.78 -4.96 18.98
C TRP A 434 -26.34 -4.16 20.17
N ASN A 435 -26.52 -4.83 21.32
CA ASN A 435 -27.01 -4.24 22.55
C ASN A 435 -26.33 -4.89 23.77
N VAL A 436 -26.41 -4.26 24.95
CA VAL A 436 -25.73 -4.75 26.17
C VAL A 436 -26.15 -6.17 26.53
N GLY A 437 -27.46 -6.48 26.50
CA GLY A 437 -27.98 -7.79 26.91
C GLY A 437 -27.45 -8.92 26.03
N SER A 438 -27.66 -8.81 24.71
CA SER A 438 -27.16 -9.79 23.74
C SER A 438 -25.65 -9.95 23.81
N LEU A 439 -24.88 -8.85 23.82
CA LEU A 439 -23.42 -8.94 23.82
C LEU A 439 -22.87 -9.57 25.11
N SER A 440 -23.47 -9.29 26.27
CA SER A 440 -23.09 -9.87 27.57
C SER A 440 -23.44 -11.35 27.69
N GLU A 441 -24.58 -11.78 27.13
CA GLU A 441 -24.99 -13.17 27.19
C GLU A 441 -24.24 -14.05 26.18
N GLU A 442 -23.94 -13.51 25.00
CA GLU A 442 -23.50 -14.30 23.84
C GLU A 442 -21.98 -14.40 23.66
N PHE A 443 -21.21 -13.48 24.24
CA PHE A 443 -19.76 -13.42 24.06
C PHE A 443 -19.01 -13.36 25.37
N ASP A 444 -17.85 -14.00 25.40
CA ASP A 444 -16.94 -13.98 26.54
C ASP A 444 -15.78 -13.00 26.31
N VAL A 445 -15.41 -12.78 25.04
CA VAL A 445 -14.37 -11.85 24.62
C VAL A 445 -14.85 -11.02 23.42
N ILE A 446 -14.61 -9.71 23.45
CA ILE A 446 -14.85 -8.81 22.33
C ILE A 446 -13.56 -8.06 21.98
N LEU A 447 -13.11 -8.20 20.74
CA LEU A 447 -11.88 -7.59 20.23
C LEU A 447 -12.23 -6.57 19.15
N VAL A 448 -12.00 -5.29 19.44
CA VAL A 448 -12.24 -4.21 18.48
C VAL A 448 -11.00 -4.01 17.63
N ALA A 449 -11.05 -4.48 16.39
CA ALA A 449 -9.97 -4.39 15.42
C ALA A 449 -10.03 -3.10 14.60
N VAL A 450 -11.23 -2.71 14.15
CA VAL A 450 -11.49 -1.44 13.43
C VAL A 450 -12.82 -0.84 13.90
N ASP A 451 -12.82 0.45 14.22
CA ASP A 451 -14.06 1.19 14.45
C ASP A 451 -14.64 1.53 13.08
N GLN A 452 -15.66 0.80 12.65
CA GLN A 452 -16.37 1.04 11.40
C GLN A 452 -17.55 1.99 11.62
N PRO A 453 -17.87 2.88 10.66
CA PRO A 453 -19.09 3.69 10.73
C PRO A 453 -20.33 2.79 10.82
N GLY A 454 -21.31 3.20 11.63
CA GLY A 454 -22.58 2.48 11.78
C GLY A 454 -22.69 1.62 13.05
N LEU A 455 -21.62 1.48 13.84
CA LEU A 455 -21.68 0.85 15.17
C LEU A 455 -21.44 1.88 16.28
N ASP A 456 -22.31 1.88 17.29
CA ASP A 456 -22.07 2.61 18.54
C ASP A 456 -21.20 1.76 19.46
N LEU A 457 -19.90 2.08 19.54
CA LEU A 457 -18.96 1.37 20.41
C LEU A 457 -19.13 1.70 21.89
N THR A 458 -19.92 2.71 22.27
CA THR A 458 -20.14 3.05 23.69
C THR A 458 -20.88 1.94 24.44
N VAL A 459 -21.63 1.10 23.73
CA VAL A 459 -22.28 -0.09 24.28
C VAL A 459 -21.28 -1.01 24.99
N LEU A 460 -20.05 -1.12 24.47
CA LEU A 460 -19.02 -2.03 24.97
C LEU A 460 -18.50 -1.64 26.36
N ARG A 461 -18.66 -0.37 26.76
CA ARG A 461 -18.25 0.11 28.09
C ARG A 461 -19.20 -0.31 29.20
N ARG A 462 -20.40 -0.78 28.85
CA ARG A 462 -21.47 -1.17 29.78
C ARG A 462 -21.57 -2.68 29.95
N LEU A 463 -20.66 -3.44 29.35
CA LEU A 463 -20.66 -4.90 29.44
C LEU A 463 -20.02 -5.34 30.75
N ASP A 464 -20.75 -6.14 31.52
CA ASP A 464 -20.21 -6.81 32.70
C ASP A 464 -19.87 -8.27 32.34
N GLY A 465 -18.73 -8.75 32.86
CA GLY A 465 -18.31 -10.15 32.69
C GLY A 465 -17.70 -10.51 31.32
N VAL A 466 -17.61 -9.57 30.38
CA VAL A 466 -17.02 -9.77 29.05
C VAL A 466 -15.64 -9.12 28.98
N LEU A 467 -14.62 -9.85 28.51
CA LEU A 467 -13.31 -9.25 28.26
C LEU A 467 -13.36 -8.42 26.97
N VAL A 468 -13.28 -7.11 27.10
CA VAL A 468 -13.17 -6.21 25.94
C VAL A 468 -11.74 -5.68 25.80
N GLU A 469 -11.13 -5.85 24.63
CA GLU A 469 -9.88 -5.19 24.25
C GLU A 469 -10.10 -4.37 22.98
N ASN A 470 -9.72 -3.09 23.01
CA ASN A 470 -9.89 -2.17 21.90
C ASN A 470 -8.54 -1.76 21.31
N PHE A 471 -8.32 -2.13 20.04
CA PHE A 471 -7.08 -1.85 19.31
C PHE A 471 -7.21 -0.64 18.38
N THR A 472 -8.25 0.18 18.51
CA THR A 472 -8.55 1.28 17.57
C THR A 472 -8.20 2.67 18.13
N PHE A 473 -8.15 3.65 17.21
CA PHE A 473 -7.82 5.05 17.50
C PHE A 473 -9.02 5.92 17.93
N SER A 474 -10.25 5.46 17.76
CA SER A 474 -11.41 6.35 17.76
C SER A 474 -11.71 7.02 19.10
N VAL A 475 -11.89 8.35 19.06
CA VAL A 475 -12.26 9.21 20.20
C VAL A 475 -13.61 8.82 20.80
N ALA A 476 -14.53 8.29 20.00
CA ALA A 476 -15.83 7.81 20.47
C ALA A 476 -15.70 6.67 21.49
N ALA A 477 -14.55 5.98 21.51
CA ALA A 477 -14.36 4.82 22.33
C ALA A 477 -13.91 5.17 23.77
N GLY A 478 -13.26 6.32 24.03
CA GLY A 478 -12.97 6.79 25.40
C GLY A 478 -12.23 5.78 26.31
N TRP A 479 -11.55 4.79 25.73
CA TRP A 479 -10.77 3.80 26.49
C TRP A 479 -9.43 4.44 26.86
N SER A 480 -9.12 4.50 28.15
CA SER A 480 -7.73 4.44 28.58
C SER A 480 -7.27 3.00 28.38
N GLN A 481 -6.29 2.77 27.51
CA GLN A 481 -5.68 1.44 27.33
C GLN A 481 -4.91 1.00 28.57
#